data_AF-A0A2E8QYH0-F1
#
_entry.id   AF-A0A2E8QYH0-F1
#
_cell.length_a   1.000
_cell.length_b   1.000
_cell.length_c   1.000
_cell.angle_alpha   90.00
_cell.angle_beta   90.00
_cell.angle_gamma   90.00
#
_symmetry.space_group_name_H-M   'P 1'
#
loop_
_entity.id
_entity.type
_entity.pdbx_description
1 polymer ?
#
loop_
_entity_poly.entity_id
_entity_poly.type
_entity_poly.pdbx_seq_one_letter_code
_entity_poly.pdbx_strand_id
1 'polypeptide(L)'
;MCRTIVNYPPAANRLHAAVTGGSGINGYDGRPIKRSAGGDKVKAVIIRETGGVDKLLYEEVETPTPGAGEVVVRLRAAGVNHLDHDIREGIAGFSTPVPHVPGVEGAGEVAEIGDGVTNVKVGDRVSISIIAPCGTCRLCRTGRDNLCESPSGALGIAMWSTYAEYVRCFAS
;
A
#
# COMPACT_ATOMS: atom_id res chain seq x y z
N MET A 1 -3.80 13.83 -10.62
CA MET A 1 -3.73 12.45 -11.11
C MET A 1 -3.30 11.56 -9.94
N CYS A 2 -3.97 10.42 -9.75
CA CYS A 2 -3.57 9.38 -8.80
C CYS A 2 -2.49 8.53 -9.49
N ARG A 3 -1.33 8.32 -8.85
CA ARG A 3 -0.26 7.46 -9.36
C ARG A 3 -0.42 6.09 -8.72
N THR A 4 -0.66 5.04 -9.50
CA THR A 4 -0.43 3.69 -8.97
C THR A 4 1.06 3.56 -8.69
N ILE A 5 1.44 3.05 -7.52
CA ILE A 5 2.83 2.72 -7.24
C ILE A 5 3.19 1.49 -8.08
N VAL A 6 3.56 1.72 -9.34
CA VAL A 6 4.13 0.74 -10.25
C VAL A 6 5.06 1.51 -11.21
N ASN A 7 6.35 1.52 -10.96
CA ASN A 7 7.39 2.03 -11.83
C ASN A 7 8.66 1.15 -11.86
N TYR A 8 8.72 0.37 -12.92
CA TYR A 8 9.87 -0.38 -13.42
C TYR A 8 11.21 0.37 -13.35
N PRO A 9 12.35 -0.32 -13.12
CA PRO A 9 13.66 0.27 -13.28
C PRO A 9 13.87 0.77 -14.72
N PRO A 10 14.60 1.88 -14.92
CA PRO A 10 14.60 2.59 -16.18
C PRO A 10 15.29 1.78 -17.28
N ALA A 11 14.53 1.34 -18.28
CA ALA A 11 15.08 1.15 -19.63
C ALA A 11 14.97 2.50 -20.36
N ALA A 12 16.10 2.94 -20.91
CA ALA A 12 16.28 4.24 -21.55
C ALA A 12 15.15 4.62 -22.53
N ASN A 13 14.76 5.90 -22.47
CA ASN A 13 13.87 6.61 -23.39
C ASN A 13 12.44 6.06 -23.55
N ARG A 14 11.49 6.72 -22.87
CA ARG A 14 10.25 7.24 -23.51
C ARG A 14 9.51 8.19 -22.56
N LEU A 15 9.29 9.41 -23.05
CA LEU A 15 8.43 10.44 -22.47
C LEU A 15 6.97 9.97 -22.49
N HIS A 16 6.30 9.94 -21.35
CA HIS A 16 4.84 10.12 -21.32
C HIS A 16 4.46 11.12 -20.22
N ALA A 17 4.19 12.35 -20.68
CA ALA A 17 3.60 13.41 -19.90
C ALA A 17 2.06 13.27 -19.90
N ALA A 18 1.50 13.56 -18.72
CA ALA A 18 0.18 14.07 -18.37
C ALA A 18 -1.02 13.86 -19.31
N VAL A 19 -2.13 13.40 -18.72
CA VAL A 19 -3.48 13.80 -19.14
C VAL A 19 -4.15 14.55 -17.98
N THR A 20 -4.49 15.81 -18.22
CA THR A 20 -5.26 16.69 -17.32
C THR A 20 -6.76 16.54 -17.58
N GLY A 21 -7.60 16.58 -16.54
CA GLY A 21 -9.03 16.94 -16.66
C GLY A 21 -10.03 16.12 -15.82
N GLY A 22 -10.97 16.84 -15.18
CA GLY A 22 -12.32 16.38 -14.78
C GLY A 22 -12.47 15.75 -13.39
N SER A 23 -12.77 16.54 -12.35
CA SER A 23 -14.10 16.80 -11.75
C SER A 23 -14.42 15.96 -10.49
N GLY A 24 -14.00 16.50 -9.35
CA GLY A 24 -14.73 16.59 -8.07
C GLY A 24 -15.35 15.34 -7.44
N ILE A 25 -14.66 14.77 -6.45
CA ILE A 25 -15.35 14.13 -5.31
C ILE A 25 -15.60 15.22 -4.26
N ASN A 26 -16.86 15.50 -3.96
CA ASN A 26 -17.25 16.49 -2.95
C ASN A 26 -16.78 16.02 -1.57
N GLY A 27 -16.02 16.87 -0.86
CA GLY A 27 -15.67 16.67 0.56
C GLY A 27 -14.17 16.72 0.89
N TYR A 28 -13.28 16.70 -0.10
CA TYR A 28 -11.84 16.81 0.13
C TYR A 28 -11.37 18.24 -0.14
N ASP A 29 -10.96 18.96 0.91
CA ASP A 29 -10.55 20.37 0.84
C ASP A 29 -9.12 20.59 0.34
N GLY A 30 -8.44 19.53 -0.11
CA GLY A 30 -7.12 19.63 -0.74
C GLY A 30 -5.99 20.01 0.20
N ARG A 31 -6.25 20.17 1.51
CA ARG A 31 -5.22 20.61 2.44
C ARG A 31 -4.38 19.41 2.91
N PRO A 32 -3.04 19.49 2.81
CA PRO A 32 -2.16 18.49 3.40
C PRO A 32 -2.42 18.45 4.91
N ILE A 33 -2.93 17.33 5.41
CA ILE A 33 -3.09 17.15 6.85
C ILE A 33 -1.68 16.90 7.41
N LYS A 34 -1.13 17.90 8.09
CA LYS A 34 0.21 17.85 8.70
C LYS A 34 0.30 16.67 9.68
N ARG A 35 1.41 15.93 9.62
CA ARG A 35 1.80 15.00 10.70
C ARG A 35 2.12 15.81 11.95
N SER A 36 1.65 15.35 13.11
CA SER A 36 2.35 15.60 14.37
C SER A 36 3.70 14.89 14.29
N ALA A 37 4.77 15.60 14.62
CA ALA A 37 6.14 15.10 14.53
C ALA A 37 6.44 14.18 15.72
N GLY A 38 6.71 12.90 15.44
CA GLY A 38 7.36 11.95 16.36
C GLY A 38 6.43 11.16 17.31
N GLY A 39 6.39 9.83 17.16
CA GLY A 39 5.98 8.91 18.23
C GLY A 39 4.48 8.63 18.40
N ASP A 40 3.63 8.95 17.43
CA ASP A 40 2.19 8.71 17.57
C ASP A 40 1.84 7.29 17.13
N LYS A 41 1.04 6.58 17.93
CA LYS A 41 0.36 5.38 17.48
C LYS A 41 -0.74 5.75 16.47
N VAL A 42 -1.05 4.83 15.58
CA VAL A 42 -2.12 4.96 14.59
C VAL A 42 -3.15 3.87 14.79
N LYS A 43 -4.38 4.15 14.39
CA LYS A 43 -5.46 3.17 14.45
C LYS A 43 -5.34 2.16 13.30
N ALA A 44 -5.55 0.90 13.62
CA ALA A 44 -5.59 -0.20 12.66
C ALA A 44 -6.58 -1.28 13.08
N VAL A 45 -7.04 -2.06 12.11
CA VAL A 45 -7.72 -3.34 12.35
C VAL A 45 -6.68 -4.44 12.28
N ILE A 46 -6.52 -5.17 13.39
CA ILE A 46 -5.53 -6.23 13.54
C ILE A 46 -6.22 -7.57 13.78
N ILE A 47 -5.68 -8.62 13.18
CA ILE A 47 -5.98 -10.01 13.54
C ILE A 47 -4.78 -10.57 14.30
N ARG A 48 -5.02 -11.14 15.49
CA ARG A 48 -3.98 -11.81 16.30
C ARG A 48 -3.92 -13.31 16.06
N GLU A 49 -5.00 -13.85 15.50
CA GLU A 49 -5.20 -15.23 15.06
C GLU A 49 -6.29 -15.23 13.97
N THR A 50 -6.35 -16.27 13.15
CA THR A 50 -7.41 -16.43 12.15
C THR A 50 -8.72 -16.92 12.80
N GLY A 51 -9.86 -16.63 12.17
CA GLY A 51 -11.18 -17.07 12.62
C GLY A 51 -12.32 -16.20 12.10
N GLY A 52 -13.39 -16.10 12.91
CA GLY A 52 -14.59 -15.32 12.62
C GLY A 52 -14.37 -13.81 12.62
N VAL A 53 -15.46 -13.06 12.41
CA VAL A 53 -15.42 -11.59 12.36
C VAL A 53 -14.99 -10.97 13.70
N ASP A 54 -15.19 -11.69 14.80
CA ASP A 54 -14.75 -11.33 16.15
C ASP A 54 -13.23 -11.21 16.29
N LYS A 55 -12.46 -11.73 15.32
CA LYS A 55 -10.99 -11.60 15.29
C LYS A 55 -10.51 -10.26 14.75
N LEU A 56 -11.38 -9.43 14.18
CA LEU A 56 -11.04 -8.07 13.75
C LEU A 56 -11.02 -7.14 14.95
N LEU A 57 -9.83 -6.83 15.45
CA LEU A 57 -9.63 -5.97 16.61
C LEU A 57 -9.26 -4.56 16.16
N TYR A 58 -9.96 -3.54 16.64
CA TYR A 58 -9.61 -2.15 16.37
C TYR A 58 -8.67 -1.63 17.46
N GLU A 59 -7.40 -1.47 17.13
CA GLU A 59 -6.32 -1.20 18.08
C GLU A 59 -5.43 -0.03 17.63
N GLU A 60 -4.57 0.42 18.54
CA GLU A 60 -3.47 1.33 18.25
C GLU A 60 -2.18 0.54 18.00
N VAL A 61 -1.52 0.82 16.88
CA VAL A 61 -0.23 0.25 16.49
C VAL A 61 0.80 1.35 16.27
N GLU A 62 2.07 1.00 16.30
CA GLU A 62 3.14 1.96 16.00
C GLU A 62 2.99 2.51 14.57
N THR A 63 3.15 3.82 14.42
CA THR A 63 3.20 4.43 13.08
C THR A 63 4.39 3.84 12.33
N PRO A 64 4.19 3.30 11.11
CA PRO A 64 5.30 2.75 10.36
C PRO A 64 6.25 3.86 9.88
N THR A 65 7.53 3.52 9.80
CA THR A 65 8.58 4.36 9.18
C THR A 65 9.07 3.70 7.90
N PRO A 66 9.30 4.43 6.80
CA PRO A 66 9.79 3.83 5.56
C PRO A 66 11.27 3.44 5.68
N GLY A 67 11.63 2.26 5.18
CA GLY A 67 13.01 1.89 4.86
C GLY A 67 13.46 2.40 3.48
N ALA A 68 14.66 2.02 3.06
CA ALA A 68 15.16 2.36 1.72
C ALA A 68 14.25 1.77 0.62
N GLY A 69 13.89 2.58 -0.37
CA GLY A 69 12.97 2.22 -1.45
C GLY A 69 11.50 2.11 -1.02
N GLU A 70 11.16 2.45 0.22
CA GLU A 70 9.80 2.37 0.75
C GLU A 70 9.19 3.76 0.96
N VAL A 71 7.86 3.78 1.02
CA VAL A 71 7.06 4.95 1.36
C VAL A 71 6.06 4.58 2.43
N VAL A 72 5.64 5.59 3.18
CA VAL A 72 4.48 5.50 4.04
C VAL A 72 3.35 6.27 3.37
N VAL A 73 2.22 5.62 3.18
CA VAL A 73 1.01 6.19 2.60
C VAL A 73 0.00 6.39 3.71
N ARG A 74 -0.51 7.62 3.84
CA ARG A 74 -1.70 7.90 4.63
C ARG A 74 -2.92 7.47 3.84
N LEU A 75 -3.65 6.48 4.35
CA LEU A 75 -4.82 5.95 3.66
C LEU A 75 -6.02 6.89 3.80
N ARG A 76 -6.77 7.00 2.72
CA ARG A 76 -8.03 7.76 2.61
C ARG A 76 -9.22 6.82 2.44
N ALA A 77 -8.98 5.68 1.81
CA ALA A 77 -9.96 4.63 1.62
C ALA A 77 -9.25 3.27 1.54
N ALA A 78 -9.94 2.23 1.99
CA ALA A 78 -9.59 0.84 1.80
C ALA A 78 -10.77 0.12 1.15
N GLY A 79 -10.48 -0.78 0.21
CA GLY A 79 -11.46 -1.67 -0.39
C GLY A 79 -11.63 -2.91 0.49
N VAL A 80 -12.83 -3.48 0.51
CA VAL A 80 -13.11 -4.76 1.17
C VAL A 80 -13.22 -5.84 0.11
N ASN A 81 -12.29 -6.78 0.12
CA ASN A 81 -12.20 -7.85 -0.87
C ASN A 81 -12.52 -9.21 -0.25
N HIS A 82 -12.92 -10.17 -1.10
CA HIS A 82 -13.15 -11.55 -0.65
C HIS A 82 -11.86 -12.20 -0.13
N LEU A 83 -10.71 -11.82 -0.67
CA LEU A 83 -9.42 -12.31 -0.19
C LEU A 83 -9.15 -11.89 1.27
N ASP A 84 -9.57 -10.70 1.69
CA ASP A 84 -9.42 -10.25 3.07
C ASP A 84 -10.20 -11.14 4.03
N HIS A 85 -11.39 -11.57 3.61
CA HIS A 85 -12.22 -12.54 4.33
C HIS A 85 -11.50 -13.89 4.44
N ASP A 86 -11.01 -14.43 3.33
CA ASP A 86 -10.39 -15.76 3.30
C ASP A 86 -9.09 -15.80 4.11
N ILE A 87 -8.34 -14.70 4.12
CA ILE A 87 -7.15 -14.54 4.98
C ILE A 87 -7.55 -14.48 6.45
N ARG A 88 -8.57 -13.67 6.82
CA ARG A 88 -9.07 -13.58 8.20
C ARG A 88 -9.55 -14.94 8.69
N GLU A 89 -10.29 -15.69 7.88
CA GLU A 89 -10.77 -17.04 8.22
C GLU A 89 -9.67 -18.10 8.24
N GLY A 90 -8.54 -17.86 7.57
CA GLY A 90 -7.46 -18.83 7.44
C GLY A 90 -7.74 -19.91 6.37
N ILE A 91 -8.58 -19.60 5.38
CA ILE A 91 -8.99 -20.52 4.30
C ILE A 91 -8.41 -20.14 2.93
N ALA A 92 -7.57 -19.10 2.86
CA ALA A 92 -6.98 -18.61 1.60
C ALA A 92 -6.02 -19.59 0.89
N GLY A 93 -5.72 -20.76 1.50
CA GLY A 93 -4.81 -21.76 0.94
C GLY A 93 -3.32 -21.45 1.14
N PHE A 94 -3.00 -20.38 1.88
CA PHE A 94 -1.67 -20.02 2.32
C PHE A 94 -1.74 -19.41 3.72
N SER A 95 -0.60 -19.38 4.43
CA SER A 95 -0.51 -18.84 5.78
C SER A 95 -0.10 -17.37 5.75
N THR A 96 -0.81 -16.55 6.54
CA THR A 96 -0.45 -15.16 6.82
C THR A 96 0.15 -15.07 8.23
N PRO A 97 1.32 -14.43 8.41
CA PRO A 97 1.91 -14.23 9.74
C PRO A 97 1.00 -13.37 10.62
N VAL A 98 0.75 -13.79 11.86
CA VAL A 98 0.01 -12.99 12.85
C VAL A 98 0.96 -12.50 13.97
N PRO A 99 0.72 -11.32 14.57
CA PRO A 99 -0.40 -10.41 14.31
C PRO A 99 -0.30 -9.70 12.96
N HIS A 100 -1.45 -9.42 12.34
CA HIS A 100 -1.54 -8.91 10.97
C HIS A 100 -2.56 -7.80 10.80
N VAL A 101 -2.26 -6.82 9.96
CA VAL A 101 -3.24 -5.82 9.48
C VAL A 101 -3.68 -6.21 8.06
N PRO A 102 -4.93 -6.70 7.86
CA PRO A 102 -5.44 -7.11 6.56
C PRO A 102 -5.71 -5.93 5.60
N GLY A 103 -6.28 -6.25 4.43
CA GLY A 103 -6.76 -5.27 3.45
C GLY A 103 -5.85 -5.23 2.22
N VAL A 104 -6.30 -5.79 1.10
CA VAL A 104 -5.51 -5.89 -0.13
C VAL A 104 -5.71 -4.70 -1.10
N GLU A 105 -6.56 -3.74 -0.76
CA GLU A 105 -6.90 -2.63 -1.64
C GLU A 105 -7.00 -1.32 -0.88
N GLY A 106 -6.40 -0.25 -1.41
CA GLY A 106 -6.54 1.07 -0.81
C GLY A 106 -6.00 2.20 -1.67
N ALA A 107 -6.33 3.41 -1.26
CA ALA A 107 -5.85 4.64 -1.88
C ALA A 107 -5.61 5.72 -0.83
N GLY A 108 -4.61 6.57 -1.09
CA GLY A 108 -4.15 7.54 -0.11
C GLY A 108 -3.20 8.56 -0.69
N GLU A 109 -2.40 9.15 0.20
CA GLU A 109 -1.39 10.15 -0.11
C GLU A 109 -0.06 9.75 0.51
N VAL A 110 1.04 9.91 -0.22
CA VAL A 110 2.39 9.67 0.31
C VAL A 110 2.64 10.63 1.48
N ALA A 111 2.87 10.08 2.67
CA ALA A 111 3.11 10.82 3.90
C ALA A 111 4.61 10.93 4.23
N GLU A 112 5.40 9.92 3.85
CA GLU A 112 6.84 9.87 4.05
C GLU A 112 7.49 9.02 2.95
N ILE A 113 8.74 9.34 2.61
CA ILE A 113 9.55 8.57 1.66
C ILE A 113 10.86 8.17 2.33
N GLY A 114 11.32 6.95 2.07
CA GLY A 114 12.63 6.49 2.50
C GLY A 114 13.71 6.75 1.46
N ASP A 115 14.94 6.38 1.82
CA ASP A 115 16.13 6.63 0.99
C ASP A 115 16.03 5.95 -0.38
N GLY A 116 16.46 6.65 -1.43
CA GLY A 116 16.48 6.13 -2.80
C GLY A 116 15.14 6.17 -3.55
N VAL A 117 14.05 6.57 -2.89
CA VAL A 117 12.76 6.80 -3.56
C VAL A 117 12.82 8.06 -4.42
N THR A 118 12.62 7.92 -5.72
CA THR A 118 12.72 9.03 -6.71
C THR A 118 11.51 9.16 -7.63
N ASN A 119 10.63 8.16 -7.65
CA ASN A 119 9.44 8.06 -8.51
C ASN A 119 8.19 8.74 -7.94
N VAL A 120 8.15 9.01 -6.64
CA VAL A 120 7.04 9.69 -5.93
C VAL A 120 7.58 10.69 -4.92
N LYS A 121 6.73 11.63 -4.50
CA LYS A 121 7.04 12.59 -3.42
C LYS A 121 5.89 12.69 -2.42
N VAL A 122 6.20 13.21 -1.23
CA VAL A 122 5.19 13.51 -0.19
C VAL A 122 4.06 14.37 -0.78
N GLY A 123 2.82 13.99 -0.48
CA GLY A 123 1.59 14.59 -0.99
C GLY A 123 1.08 14.02 -2.32
N ASP A 124 1.85 13.18 -3.01
CA ASP A 124 1.33 12.50 -4.21
C ASP A 124 0.18 11.55 -3.82
N ARG A 125 -0.92 11.60 -4.57
CA ARG A 125 -2.03 10.65 -4.43
C ARG A 125 -1.67 9.33 -5.08
N VAL A 126 -1.88 8.24 -4.36
CA VAL A 126 -1.51 6.90 -4.80
C VAL A 126 -2.58 5.86 -4.52
N SER A 127 -2.61 4.81 -5.35
CA SER A 127 -3.32 3.57 -5.05
C SER A 127 -2.33 2.46 -4.70
N ILE A 128 -2.75 1.56 -3.82
CA ILE A 128 -1.95 0.45 -3.32
C ILE A 128 -2.07 -0.74 -4.27
N SER A 129 -0.93 -1.31 -4.67
CA SER A 129 -0.85 -2.59 -5.35
C SER A 129 -0.57 -3.69 -4.33
N ILE A 130 -1.25 -4.83 -4.43
CA ILE A 130 -1.04 -5.99 -3.56
C ILE A 130 0.39 -6.48 -3.67
N ILE A 131 0.90 -6.60 -4.90
CA ILE A 131 2.24 -7.11 -5.18
C ILE A 131 3.17 -5.92 -5.38
N ALA A 132 4.34 -5.99 -4.75
CA ALA A 132 5.48 -5.15 -5.06
C ALA A 132 6.39 -5.89 -6.05
N PRO A 133 6.21 -5.71 -7.38
CA PRO A 133 6.96 -6.45 -8.38
C PRO A 133 8.43 -6.00 -8.41
N CYS A 134 9.35 -6.90 -8.78
CA CYS A 134 10.78 -6.56 -8.88
C CYS A 134 11.12 -5.63 -10.05
N GLY A 135 10.19 -5.44 -11.00
CA GLY A 135 10.36 -4.61 -12.19
C GLY A 135 11.38 -5.12 -13.22
N THR A 136 12.22 -6.10 -12.88
CA THR A 136 13.36 -6.54 -13.71
C THR A 136 13.16 -7.89 -14.39
N CYS A 137 12.31 -8.78 -13.86
CA CYS A 137 12.13 -10.12 -14.40
C CYS A 137 11.40 -10.10 -15.76
N ARG A 138 11.41 -11.24 -16.47
CA ARG A 138 10.79 -11.35 -17.79
C ARG A 138 9.29 -11.00 -17.77
N LEU A 139 8.58 -11.41 -16.72
CA LEU A 139 7.15 -11.16 -16.57
C LEU A 139 6.87 -9.67 -16.33
N CYS A 140 7.63 -9.03 -15.45
CA CYS A 140 7.59 -7.58 -15.26
C CYS A 140 7.84 -6.82 -16.57
N ARG A 141 8.95 -7.11 -17.28
CA ARG A 141 9.31 -6.42 -18.53
C ARG A 141 8.30 -6.62 -19.67
N THR A 142 7.36 -7.56 -19.54
CA THR A 142 6.29 -7.80 -20.52
C THR A 142 4.92 -7.32 -20.04
N GLY A 143 4.86 -6.49 -19.00
CA GLY A 143 3.61 -5.94 -18.45
C GLY A 143 2.77 -6.95 -17.67
N ARG A 144 3.37 -8.08 -17.25
CA ARG A 144 2.77 -9.11 -16.39
C ARG A 144 3.41 -9.09 -15.01
N ASP A 145 3.57 -7.90 -14.47
CA ASP A 145 4.12 -7.65 -13.14
C ASP A 145 3.30 -8.29 -12.01
N ASN A 146 1.99 -8.47 -12.22
CA ASN A 146 1.12 -9.26 -11.34
C ASN A 146 1.56 -10.73 -11.18
N LEU A 147 2.38 -11.25 -12.09
CA LEU A 147 2.96 -12.60 -12.05
C LEU A 147 4.47 -12.55 -11.76
N CYS A 148 4.95 -11.52 -11.07
CA CYS A 148 6.38 -11.37 -10.79
C CYS A 148 7.00 -12.66 -10.20
N GLU A 149 8.13 -13.09 -10.78
CA GLU A 149 8.87 -14.28 -10.35
C GLU A 149 9.55 -14.11 -8.99
N SER A 150 9.76 -12.87 -8.53
CA SER A 150 10.48 -12.56 -7.28
C SER A 150 10.01 -11.22 -6.69
N PRO A 151 8.74 -11.12 -6.25
CA PRO A 151 8.23 -9.88 -5.68
C PRO A 151 8.91 -9.55 -4.34
N SER A 152 9.10 -8.27 -4.07
CA SER A 152 9.65 -7.78 -2.80
C SER A 152 8.65 -7.84 -1.65
N GLY A 153 7.35 -7.97 -1.95
CA GLY A 153 6.31 -8.00 -0.94
C GLY A 153 4.91 -8.28 -1.50
N ALA A 154 4.02 -8.72 -0.61
CA ALA A 154 2.61 -8.94 -0.86
C ALA A 154 1.78 -8.32 0.28
N LEU A 155 1.30 -7.10 0.09
CA LEU A 155 0.50 -6.35 1.05
C LEU A 155 -0.85 -7.02 1.30
N GLY A 156 -1.22 -7.13 2.57
CA GLY A 156 -2.45 -7.78 3.02
C GLY A 156 -2.32 -9.29 3.11
N ILE A 157 -1.25 -9.87 2.56
CA ILE A 157 -0.97 -11.31 2.55
C ILE A 157 0.21 -11.64 3.48
N ALA A 158 1.40 -11.13 3.17
CA ALA A 158 2.63 -11.38 3.92
C ALA A 158 3.11 -10.15 4.70
N MET A 159 2.56 -8.98 4.39
CA MET A 159 2.90 -7.70 5.00
C MET A 159 1.63 -6.97 5.43
N TRP A 160 1.72 -6.19 6.51
CA TRP A 160 0.64 -5.36 7.02
C TRP A 160 0.16 -4.34 5.99
N SER A 161 -1.13 -4.01 6.02
CA SER A 161 -1.77 -3.37 4.88
C SER A 161 -2.88 -2.38 5.23
N THR A 162 -3.91 -2.30 4.38
CA THR A 162 -4.73 -1.11 4.19
C THR A 162 -5.85 -0.91 5.22
N TYR A 163 -6.11 -1.86 6.11
CA TYR A 163 -7.01 -1.64 7.24
C TYR A 163 -6.30 -0.89 8.38
N ALA A 164 -5.66 0.23 8.06
CA ALA A 164 -4.98 1.13 8.98
C ALA A 164 -5.02 2.57 8.48
N GLU A 165 -4.71 3.53 9.34
CA GLU A 165 -4.56 4.93 8.91
C GLU A 165 -3.33 5.16 8.02
N TYR A 166 -2.28 4.33 8.20
CA TYR A 166 -1.04 4.39 7.44
C TYR A 166 -0.56 2.99 7.05
N VAL A 167 0.00 2.88 5.84
CA VAL A 167 0.62 1.65 5.34
C VAL A 167 2.02 1.95 4.84
N ARG A 168 2.97 1.05 5.11
CA ARG A 168 4.31 1.08 4.54
C ARG A 168 4.38 0.12 3.36
N CYS A 169 4.87 0.59 2.24
CA CYS A 169 5.00 -0.21 1.03
C CYS A 169 6.21 0.22 0.21
N PHE A 170 6.68 -0.64 -0.69
CA PHE A 170 7.74 -0.27 -1.63
C PHE A 170 7.23 0.75 -2.63
N ALA A 171 8.04 1.76 -2.93
CA ALA A 171 7.84 2.63 -4.07
C ALA A 171 8.32 1.93 -5.35
N SER A 172 7.61 0.88 -5.72
CA SER A 172 7.90 0.08 -6.91
C SER A 172 7.47 0.75 -8.19
#